data_AF-A0A1Z4KFY5-F1
#
_entry.id   AF-A0A1Z4KFY5-F1
#
_cell.length_a   1.000
_cell.length_b   1.000
_cell.length_c   1.000
_cell.angle_alpha   90.00
_cell.angle_beta   90.00
_cell.angle_gamma   90.00
#
_symmetry.space_group_name_H-M   'P 1'
#
loop_
_entity.id
_entity.type
_entity.pdbx_description
1 polymer ?
#
loop_
_entity_poly.entity_id
_entity_poly.type
_entity_poly.pdbx_seq_one_letter_code
_entity_poly.pdbx_strand_id
1 'polypeptide(L)'
;MNLNNPLEMMQTSFHTALGAVSELTTLLQKPQKLPNYLTQIQQKPEQLFQDFAVKGKNMEQDAASFFQNYFCGGGNKSPYPKYIERADGQAFNQPYEIKGTKMYAFVVEGSMAKLQEVCDKYLNDPNNGEIEYRPAMNYLILTFNKIDSLSSIYPPDYDKGTVFEEEAIFWMLTVVGKRVGPLFIAERLAWFMPYLYVNNSPILVSGREVYGFFKQLGTFQIPDLNQEPELLTVDTLVFKDFSPTSKSIDARLLEVKRISTGEKHEAIKTWDTFEEAVRAIASLLFDNNEIILPGLQLPFNLLEYLLAKIVPLVTLKQIRDVENSKKACYQALIESPMQLQTFYGGKLFGFNNFGDQFQLKINNFASQPIVQDLGLYKGYSPGSESINIPVKLGFVLNFDFTLKDGKTVWQAPQQ
;
A
#
# COMPACT_ATOMS: atom_id res chain seq x y z
N MET A 1 34.73 7.43 -32.04
CA MET A 1 33.48 7.15 -31.31
C MET A 1 33.83 6.17 -30.22
N ASN A 2 34.15 6.66 -29.01
CA ASN A 2 34.61 5.82 -27.91
C ASN A 2 33.40 5.36 -27.08
N LEU A 3 33.29 4.04 -26.96
CA LEU A 3 32.46 3.35 -25.98
C LEU A 3 33.01 3.71 -24.59
N ASN A 4 32.18 4.36 -23.76
CA ASN A 4 32.51 4.61 -22.36
C ASN A 4 32.72 3.28 -21.63
N ASN A 5 33.89 3.12 -21.03
CA ASN A 5 34.31 1.91 -20.33
C ASN A 5 33.56 1.79 -18.98
N PRO A 6 32.84 0.69 -18.71
CA PRO A 6 32.14 0.47 -17.42
C PRO A 6 33.07 0.58 -16.21
N LEU A 7 34.37 0.30 -16.39
CA LEU A 7 35.39 0.42 -15.36
C LEU A 7 35.66 1.89 -14.96
N GLU A 8 35.56 2.84 -15.89
CA GLU A 8 35.72 4.27 -15.60
C GLU A 8 34.51 4.84 -14.84
N MET A 9 33.29 4.38 -15.15
CA MET A 9 32.10 4.72 -14.35
C MET A 9 32.18 4.13 -12.93
N MET A 10 32.68 2.90 -12.79
CA MET A 10 32.90 2.27 -11.48
C MET A 10 33.96 3.02 -10.66
N GLN A 11 35.10 3.38 -11.26
CA GLN A 11 36.14 4.17 -10.60
C GLN A 11 35.65 5.58 -10.21
N THR A 12 34.88 6.24 -11.07
CA THR A 12 34.33 7.58 -10.81
C THR A 12 33.33 7.54 -9.65
N SER A 13 32.44 6.54 -9.62
CA SER A 13 31.45 6.36 -8.55
C SER A 13 32.11 6.00 -7.22
N PHE A 14 33.12 5.13 -7.24
CA PHE A 14 33.88 4.71 -6.06
C PHE A 14 34.77 5.84 -5.52
N HIS A 15 35.38 6.65 -6.39
CA HIS A 15 36.12 7.86 -5.99
C HIS A 15 35.20 8.96 -5.45
N THR A 16 33.99 9.09 -5.99
CA THR A 16 32.99 10.03 -5.46
C THR A 16 32.52 9.60 -4.06
N ALA A 17 32.33 8.29 -3.84
CA ALA A 17 31.99 7.72 -2.54
C ALA A 17 33.11 7.88 -1.50
N LEU A 18 34.37 7.64 -1.88
CA LEU A 18 35.52 7.89 -1.02
C LEU A 18 35.76 9.39 -0.78
N GLY A 19 35.45 10.25 -1.76
CA GLY A 19 35.53 11.70 -1.64
C GLY A 19 34.57 12.25 -0.59
N ALA A 20 33.30 11.80 -0.60
CA ALA A 20 32.30 12.20 0.38
C ALA A 20 32.62 11.70 1.80
N VAL A 21 33.14 10.48 1.94
CA VAL A 21 33.59 9.93 3.23
C VAL A 21 34.87 10.63 3.72
N SER A 22 35.80 10.96 2.82
CA SER A 22 37.01 11.73 3.12
C SER A 22 36.69 13.15 3.58
N GLU A 23 35.73 13.82 2.94
CA GLU A 23 35.25 15.14 3.36
C GLU A 23 34.57 15.09 4.74
N LEU A 24 33.70 14.10 4.98
CA LEU A 24 33.06 13.87 6.28
C LEU A 24 34.11 13.60 7.39
N THR A 25 35.12 12.78 7.08
CA THR A 25 36.23 12.46 8.00
C THR A 25 37.10 13.70 8.26
N THR A 26 37.35 14.51 7.22
CA THR A 26 38.11 15.77 7.33
C THR A 26 37.34 16.82 8.15
N LEU A 27 36.01 16.85 8.05
CA LEU A 27 35.11 17.67 8.86
C LEU A 27 35.12 17.26 10.34
N LEU A 28 35.08 15.96 10.63
CA LEU A 28 35.17 15.40 11.98
C LEU A 28 36.55 15.62 12.61
N GLN A 29 37.62 15.59 11.80
CA GLN A 29 38.99 15.82 12.26
C GLN A 29 39.37 17.30 12.41
N LYS A 30 38.64 18.22 11.77
CA LYS A 30 38.89 19.68 11.84
C LYS A 30 37.60 20.47 12.10
N PRO A 31 37.05 20.41 13.33
CA PRO A 31 35.77 21.03 13.69
C PRO A 31 35.72 22.56 13.52
N GLN A 32 36.88 23.22 13.40
CA GLN A 32 36.98 24.67 13.15
C GLN A 32 36.55 25.09 11.73
N LYS A 33 36.42 24.15 10.78
CA LYS A 33 35.94 24.41 9.41
C LYS A 33 34.41 24.34 9.26
N LEU A 34 33.73 23.79 10.26
CA LEU A 34 32.27 23.63 10.28
C LEU A 34 31.48 24.94 10.12
N PRO A 35 31.89 26.09 10.70
CA PRO A 35 31.17 27.35 10.55
C PRO A 35 31.18 27.90 9.11
N ASN A 36 32.29 27.73 8.38
CA ASN A 36 32.42 28.15 6.98
C ASN A 36 31.62 27.27 6.01
N TYR A 37 31.45 25.99 6.35
CA TYR A 37 30.65 25.04 5.56
C TYR A 37 29.15 25.26 5.79
N LEU A 38 28.73 25.49 7.05
CA LEU A 38 27.34 25.80 7.40
C LEU A 38 26.83 27.13 6.83
N THR A 39 27.72 28.13 6.68
CA THR A 39 27.38 29.41 6.04
C THR A 39 27.17 29.29 4.53
N GLN A 40 27.78 28.29 3.87
CA GLN A 40 27.60 28.07 2.42
C GLN A 40 26.31 27.33 2.06
N ILE A 41 25.76 26.51 2.97
CA ILE A 41 24.68 25.56 2.65
C ILE A 41 23.33 25.98 3.26
N GLN A 42 23.31 27.01 4.13
CA GLN A 42 22.08 27.56 4.76
C GLN A 42 21.15 26.50 5.37
N GLN A 43 21.68 25.37 5.85
CA GLN A 43 20.91 24.29 6.46
C GLN A 43 21.28 24.10 7.93
N LYS A 44 20.28 23.74 8.76
CA LYS A 44 20.52 23.43 10.17
C LYS A 44 21.31 22.11 10.27
N PRO A 45 22.33 22.01 11.15
CA PRO A 45 23.20 20.82 11.25
C PRO A 45 22.43 19.50 11.41
N GLU A 46 21.33 19.52 12.16
CA GLU A 46 20.49 18.35 12.44
C GLU A 46 19.84 17.77 11.17
N GLN A 47 19.40 18.62 10.25
CA GLN A 47 18.83 18.21 8.96
C GLN A 47 19.89 17.60 8.04
N LEU A 48 21.10 18.15 8.06
CA LEU A 48 22.23 17.64 7.29
C LEU A 48 22.61 16.21 7.75
N PHE A 49 22.63 15.95 9.06
CA PHE A 49 22.92 14.63 9.60
C PHE A 49 21.81 13.61 9.33
N GLN A 50 20.54 14.03 9.36
CA GLN A 50 19.42 13.17 8.96
C GLN A 50 19.47 12.84 7.46
N ASP A 51 19.75 13.82 6.60
CA ASP A 51 19.92 13.62 5.17
C ASP A 51 21.08 12.67 4.86
N PHE A 52 22.21 12.79 5.57
CA PHE A 52 23.33 11.87 5.43
C PHE A 52 23.00 10.46 5.93
N ALA A 53 22.21 10.31 6.99
CA ALA A 53 21.78 9.01 7.49
C ALA A 53 20.79 8.33 6.54
N VAL A 54 19.83 9.08 5.98
CA VAL A 54 18.86 8.58 4.99
C VAL A 54 19.55 8.24 3.67
N LYS A 55 20.41 9.13 3.16
CA LYS A 55 21.21 8.86 1.96
C LYS A 55 22.15 7.69 2.17
N GLY A 56 22.82 7.60 3.32
CA GLY A 56 23.69 6.47 3.67
C GLY A 56 22.93 5.13 3.69
N LYS A 57 21.76 5.08 4.32
CA LYS A 57 20.93 3.88 4.40
C LYS A 57 20.38 3.44 3.03
N ASN A 58 19.91 4.40 2.22
CA ASN A 58 19.43 4.11 0.87
C ASN A 58 20.58 3.63 -0.04
N MET A 59 21.75 4.27 0.06
CA MET A 59 22.93 3.90 -0.71
C MET A 59 23.50 2.54 -0.31
N GLU A 60 23.40 2.15 0.97
CA GLU A 60 23.78 0.83 1.47
C GLU A 60 22.80 -0.26 1.00
N GLN A 61 21.50 0.04 0.95
CA GLN A 61 20.48 -0.85 0.40
C GLN A 61 20.57 -1.01 -1.11
N ASP A 62 20.84 0.08 -1.84
CA ASP A 62 21.03 0.08 -3.29
C ASP A 62 22.33 -0.64 -3.67
N ALA A 63 23.42 -0.41 -2.93
CA ALA A 63 24.67 -1.14 -3.11
C ALA A 63 24.51 -2.62 -2.77
N ALA A 64 23.82 -2.97 -1.68
CA ALA A 64 23.55 -4.37 -1.32
C ALA A 64 22.69 -5.08 -2.37
N SER A 65 21.66 -4.40 -2.90
CA SER A 65 20.79 -4.93 -3.96
C SER A 65 21.54 -5.08 -5.29
N PHE A 66 22.39 -4.12 -5.64
CA PHE A 66 23.25 -4.19 -6.82
C PHE A 66 24.29 -5.30 -6.70
N PHE A 67 24.96 -5.44 -5.55
CA PHE A 67 25.95 -6.50 -5.30
C PHE A 67 25.32 -7.89 -5.31
N GLN A 68 24.12 -8.05 -4.73
CA GLN A 68 23.38 -9.32 -4.81
C GLN A 68 22.99 -9.67 -6.24
N ASN A 69 22.46 -8.71 -7.00
CA ASN A 69 21.99 -8.98 -8.36
C ASN A 69 23.13 -9.23 -9.36
N TYR A 70 24.30 -8.59 -9.18
CA TYR A 70 25.37 -8.59 -10.19
C TYR A 70 26.55 -9.52 -9.86
N PHE A 71 26.93 -9.66 -8.59
CA PHE A 71 28.07 -10.51 -8.19
C PHE A 71 27.65 -11.85 -7.61
N CYS A 72 26.45 -11.91 -7.01
CA CYS A 72 25.89 -13.14 -6.44
C CYS A 72 24.85 -13.74 -7.39
N GLY A 73 25.24 -14.05 -8.64
CA GLY A 73 24.42 -14.81 -9.61
C GLY A 73 24.04 -16.24 -9.17
N GLY A 74 23.88 -16.49 -7.87
CA GLY A 74 23.12 -17.58 -7.32
C GLY A 74 21.76 -17.04 -6.94
N GLY A 75 20.71 -17.50 -7.65
CA GLY A 75 19.35 -17.33 -7.16
C GLY A 75 19.31 -17.67 -5.67
N ASN A 76 18.56 -16.87 -4.91
CA ASN A 76 18.21 -17.20 -3.53
C ASN A 76 18.04 -18.71 -3.46
N LYS A 77 18.92 -19.42 -2.75
CA LYS A 77 18.72 -20.84 -2.46
C LYS A 77 17.60 -20.89 -1.44
N SER A 78 16.40 -20.55 -1.93
CA SER A 78 15.16 -20.81 -1.27
C SER A 78 15.18 -22.29 -0.90
N PRO A 79 14.89 -22.65 0.35
CA PRO A 79 14.78 -24.06 0.72
C PRO A 79 13.61 -24.73 0.00
N TYR A 80 12.75 -23.96 -0.67
CA TYR A 80 11.60 -24.49 -1.39
C TYR A 80 11.98 -25.16 -2.71
N PRO A 81 11.27 -26.25 -3.07
CA PRO A 81 11.34 -26.82 -4.42
C PRO A 81 11.09 -25.75 -5.50
N LYS A 82 11.63 -26.00 -6.68
CA LYS A 82 11.36 -25.19 -7.87
C LYS A 82 9.85 -25.18 -8.17
N TYR A 83 9.27 -24.00 -8.36
CA TYR A 83 7.89 -23.86 -8.81
C TYR A 83 7.74 -24.42 -10.23
N ILE A 84 6.70 -25.22 -10.47
CA ILE A 84 6.44 -25.85 -11.76
C ILE A 84 5.40 -25.03 -12.50
N GLU A 85 5.86 -24.31 -13.53
CA GLU A 85 4.99 -23.50 -14.37
C GLU A 85 4.02 -24.36 -15.16
N ARG A 86 2.79 -23.86 -15.26
CA ARG A 86 1.76 -24.43 -16.13
C ARG A 86 1.57 -23.53 -17.35
N ALA A 87 1.40 -24.15 -18.52
CA ALA A 87 1.15 -23.41 -19.75
C ALA A 87 -0.14 -22.56 -19.67
N ASP A 88 -1.16 -23.06 -18.99
CA ASP A 88 -2.43 -22.40 -18.71
C ASP A 88 -2.48 -21.72 -17.34
N GLY A 89 -1.33 -21.60 -16.65
CA GLY A 89 -1.23 -21.07 -15.30
C GLY A 89 -1.55 -19.58 -15.25
N GLN A 90 -2.37 -19.20 -14.28
CA GLN A 90 -2.82 -17.81 -14.04
C GLN A 90 -2.08 -17.10 -12.90
N ALA A 91 -1.27 -17.83 -12.13
CA ALA A 91 -0.37 -17.27 -11.12
C ALA A 91 0.93 -16.84 -11.80
N PHE A 92 1.01 -15.58 -12.21
CA PHE A 92 2.18 -15.04 -12.89
C PHE A 92 3.28 -14.67 -11.90
N ASN A 93 4.54 -14.81 -12.29
CA ASN A 93 5.68 -14.49 -11.45
C ASN A 93 5.79 -12.98 -11.18
N GLN A 94 6.18 -12.62 -9.96
CA GLN A 94 6.56 -11.25 -9.58
C GLN A 94 7.91 -10.85 -10.18
N PRO A 95 8.24 -9.53 -10.26
CA PRO A 95 7.44 -8.36 -9.90
C PRO A 95 6.47 -7.93 -11.01
N TYR A 96 5.49 -7.11 -10.64
CA TYR A 96 4.50 -6.59 -11.58
C TYR A 96 4.72 -5.10 -11.90
N GLU A 97 4.55 -4.76 -13.16
CA GLU A 97 4.43 -3.38 -13.64
C GLU A 97 2.94 -3.04 -13.81
N ILE A 98 2.53 -1.89 -13.26
CA ILE A 98 1.16 -1.42 -13.30
C ILE A 98 1.14 -0.01 -13.90
N LYS A 99 0.45 0.15 -15.03
CA LYS A 99 0.43 1.38 -15.83
C LYS A 99 -0.98 1.94 -16.02
N GLY A 100 -1.06 3.26 -16.07
CA GLY A 100 -2.29 4.01 -16.34
C GLY A 100 -3.33 3.85 -15.24
N THR A 101 -2.91 3.85 -13.97
CA THR A 101 -3.82 3.72 -12.83
C THR A 101 -4.62 4.99 -12.64
N LYS A 102 -5.95 4.91 -12.74
CA LYS A 102 -6.88 5.96 -12.32
C LYS A 102 -7.51 5.54 -11.00
N MET A 103 -7.03 6.13 -9.91
CA MET A 103 -7.42 5.79 -8.55
C MET A 103 -8.38 6.85 -8.02
N TYR A 104 -9.67 6.52 -7.94
CA TYR A 104 -10.68 7.30 -7.23
C TYR A 104 -10.65 6.88 -5.77
N ALA A 105 -10.42 7.82 -4.85
CA ALA A 105 -10.24 7.53 -3.44
C ALA A 105 -11.25 8.30 -2.59
N PHE A 106 -11.86 7.58 -1.64
CA PHE A 106 -12.89 8.08 -0.74
C PHE A 106 -12.53 7.71 0.70
N VAL A 107 -12.33 8.72 1.56
CA VAL A 107 -11.97 8.49 2.96
C VAL A 107 -13.22 8.33 3.80
N VAL A 108 -13.27 7.25 4.58
CA VAL A 108 -14.33 6.98 5.58
C VAL A 108 -13.72 6.74 6.94
N GLU A 109 -14.52 6.86 7.99
CA GLU A 109 -14.08 6.74 9.38
C GLU A 109 -14.60 5.44 10.00
N GLY A 110 -13.67 4.60 10.44
CA GLY A 110 -13.93 3.36 11.17
C GLY A 110 -13.75 3.49 12.68
N SER A 111 -13.80 2.36 13.38
CA SER A 111 -13.53 2.29 14.82
C SER A 111 -12.13 1.74 15.09
N MET A 112 -11.29 2.50 15.81
CA MET A 112 -9.93 2.04 16.19
C MET A 112 -9.94 0.65 16.83
N ALA A 113 -10.92 0.36 17.69
CA ALA A 113 -11.02 -0.93 18.35
C ALA A 113 -11.31 -2.06 17.35
N LYS A 114 -12.20 -1.84 16.38
CA LYS A 114 -12.51 -2.81 15.33
C LYS A 114 -11.35 -3.01 14.35
N LEU A 115 -10.66 -1.92 13.99
CA LEU A 115 -9.45 -2.01 13.19
C LEU A 115 -8.32 -2.77 13.91
N GLN A 116 -8.21 -2.64 15.24
CA GLN A 116 -7.30 -3.47 16.02
C GLN A 116 -7.72 -4.95 16.00
N GLU A 117 -9.01 -5.27 16.14
CA GLU A 117 -9.51 -6.66 16.00
C GLU A 117 -9.16 -7.26 14.63
N VAL A 118 -9.19 -6.44 13.56
CA VAL A 118 -8.74 -6.85 12.21
C VAL A 118 -7.23 -7.12 12.18
N CYS A 119 -6.40 -6.22 12.73
CA CYS A 119 -4.97 -6.47 12.88
C CYS A 119 -4.70 -7.75 13.68
N ASP A 120 -5.42 -7.96 14.78
CA ASP A 120 -5.24 -9.11 15.65
C ASP A 120 -5.54 -10.41 14.90
N LYS A 121 -6.72 -10.49 14.29
CA LYS A 121 -7.18 -11.67 13.55
C LYS A 121 -6.28 -12.06 12.38
N TYR A 122 -5.83 -11.09 11.58
CA TYR A 122 -5.15 -11.38 10.31
C TYR A 122 -3.64 -11.20 10.36
N LEU A 123 -3.10 -10.43 11.29
CA LEU A 123 -1.68 -10.12 11.34
C LEU A 123 -1.05 -10.62 12.64
N ASN A 124 -1.60 -10.30 13.81
CA ASN A 124 -0.95 -10.58 15.10
C ASN A 124 -1.12 -12.03 15.57
N ASP A 125 -2.35 -12.54 15.61
CA ASP A 125 -2.67 -13.88 16.10
C ASP A 125 -1.95 -14.97 15.30
N PRO A 126 -1.86 -14.91 13.95
CA PRO A 126 -1.10 -15.91 13.19
C PRO A 126 0.38 -15.96 13.57
N ASN A 127 1.00 -14.82 13.91
CA ASN A 127 2.44 -14.73 14.12
C ASN A 127 2.91 -14.97 15.56
N ASN A 128 2.01 -15.37 16.46
CA ASN A 128 2.28 -15.60 17.89
C ASN A 128 2.91 -14.39 18.62
N GLY A 129 2.66 -13.16 18.13
CA GLY A 129 3.13 -11.92 18.76
C GLY A 129 4.61 -11.60 18.56
N GLU A 130 5.29 -12.26 17.61
CA GLU A 130 6.65 -11.91 17.17
C GLU A 130 6.70 -10.51 16.54
N ILE A 131 5.66 -10.16 15.79
CA ILE A 131 5.46 -8.86 15.15
C ILE A 131 4.10 -8.34 15.58
N GLU A 132 4.05 -7.10 16.07
CA GLU A 132 2.80 -6.46 16.46
C GLU A 132 2.42 -5.36 15.46
N TYR A 133 1.19 -5.45 14.97
CA TYR A 133 0.54 -4.51 14.08
C TYR A 133 -0.59 -3.80 14.84
N ARG A 134 -0.60 -2.46 14.73
CA ARG A 134 -1.65 -1.61 15.29
C ARG A 134 -2.17 -0.65 14.23
N PRO A 135 -3.47 -0.33 14.16
CA PRO A 135 -3.94 0.71 13.25
C PRO A 135 -3.29 2.05 13.62
N ALA A 136 -2.80 2.77 12.62
CA ALA A 136 -2.17 4.07 12.82
C ALA A 136 -3.20 5.20 13.00
N MET A 137 -4.42 5.00 12.49
CA MET A 137 -5.52 5.96 12.48
C MET A 137 -6.86 5.26 12.28
N ASN A 138 -7.96 5.98 12.51
CA ASN A 138 -9.32 5.49 12.28
C ASN A 138 -9.84 5.80 10.87
N TYR A 139 -9.04 6.41 10.00
CA TYR A 139 -9.41 6.64 8.60
C TYR A 139 -9.04 5.43 7.75
N LEU A 140 -9.99 5.02 6.93
CA LEU A 140 -9.83 4.03 5.86
C LEU A 140 -9.95 4.75 4.53
N ILE A 141 -9.13 4.36 3.57
CA ILE A 141 -9.25 4.87 2.20
C ILE A 141 -9.92 3.77 1.37
N LEU A 142 -11.13 4.02 0.89
CA LEU A 142 -11.76 3.18 -0.12
C LEU A 142 -11.34 3.68 -1.50
N THR A 143 -10.61 2.85 -2.26
CA THR A 143 -10.24 3.17 -3.63
C THR A 143 -11.06 2.37 -4.63
N PHE A 144 -11.36 2.98 -5.78
CA PHE A 144 -11.79 2.33 -7.01
C PHE A 144 -10.76 2.66 -8.08
N ASN A 145 -10.10 1.63 -8.62
CA ASN A 145 -9.02 1.80 -9.57
C ASN A 145 -9.42 1.21 -10.91
N LYS A 146 -9.15 1.97 -11.98
CA LYS A 146 -9.15 1.47 -13.35
C LYS A 146 -7.70 1.51 -13.84
N ILE A 147 -7.17 0.37 -14.24
CA ILE A 147 -5.76 0.17 -14.56
C ILE A 147 -5.68 -0.34 -15.99
N ASP A 148 -4.95 0.39 -16.84
CA ASP A 148 -4.87 0.04 -18.27
C ASP A 148 -4.10 -1.25 -18.51
N SER A 149 -3.04 -1.46 -17.72
CA SER A 149 -2.11 -2.55 -17.95
C SER A 149 -1.44 -3.01 -16.67
N LEU A 150 -1.58 -4.30 -16.37
CA LEU A 150 -0.78 -5.04 -15.41
C LEU A 150 -0.03 -6.16 -16.13
N SER A 151 1.27 -6.30 -15.89
CA SER A 151 2.08 -7.40 -16.44
C SER A 151 3.20 -7.82 -15.50
N SER A 152 3.67 -9.07 -15.65
CA SER A 152 4.95 -9.48 -15.07
C SER A 152 6.11 -8.80 -15.81
N ILE A 153 7.18 -8.50 -15.06
CA ILE A 153 8.42 -7.93 -15.59
C ILE A 153 9.42 -9.05 -15.95
N TYR A 154 9.25 -10.27 -15.43
CA TYR A 154 10.23 -11.35 -15.60
C TYR A 154 9.76 -12.49 -16.52
N PRO A 155 10.65 -13.06 -17.34
CA PRO A 155 10.35 -14.30 -18.05
C PRO A 155 10.01 -15.45 -17.09
N PRO A 156 9.15 -16.40 -17.51
CA PRO A 156 8.52 -16.47 -18.82
C PRO A 156 7.27 -15.58 -18.95
N ASP A 157 6.72 -15.06 -17.86
CA ASP A 157 5.40 -14.41 -17.89
C ASP A 157 5.40 -13.00 -18.48
N TYR A 158 6.56 -12.36 -18.59
CA TYR A 158 6.73 -11.15 -19.40
C TYR A 158 6.13 -11.34 -20.82
N ASP A 159 6.32 -12.52 -21.42
CA ASP A 159 5.84 -12.82 -22.78
C ASP A 159 4.34 -13.12 -22.85
N LYS A 160 3.64 -13.25 -21.71
CA LYS A 160 2.18 -13.44 -21.68
C LYS A 160 1.40 -12.16 -21.95
N GLY A 161 2.07 -11.00 -21.92
CA GLY A 161 1.46 -9.69 -22.17
C GLY A 161 0.80 -9.08 -20.94
N THR A 162 -0.23 -8.26 -21.18
CA THR A 162 -0.82 -7.40 -20.15
C THR A 162 -2.29 -7.75 -19.90
N VAL A 163 -2.74 -7.45 -18.69
CA VAL A 163 -4.13 -7.64 -18.25
C VAL A 163 -4.69 -6.30 -17.79
N PHE A 164 -5.91 -5.99 -18.21
CA PHE A 164 -6.68 -4.86 -17.70
C PHE A 164 -7.23 -5.20 -16.30
N GLU A 165 -7.14 -4.26 -15.36
CA GLU A 165 -7.65 -4.42 -13.98
C GLU A 165 -8.64 -3.32 -13.64
N GLU A 166 -9.77 -3.72 -13.09
CA GLU A 166 -10.58 -2.87 -12.23
C GLU A 166 -10.56 -3.48 -10.84
N GLU A 167 -10.39 -2.63 -9.84
CA GLU A 167 -10.36 -3.07 -8.46
C GLU A 167 -11.00 -2.07 -7.50
N ALA A 168 -11.46 -2.58 -6.35
CA ALA A 168 -11.88 -1.77 -5.23
C ALA A 168 -11.26 -2.28 -3.93
N ILE A 169 -10.76 -1.37 -3.11
CA ILE A 169 -9.90 -1.71 -1.97
C ILE A 169 -10.22 -0.85 -0.76
N PHE A 170 -10.31 -1.47 0.41
CA PHE A 170 -10.20 -0.74 1.68
C PHE A 170 -8.75 -0.77 2.15
N TRP A 171 -8.11 0.39 2.24
CA TRP A 171 -6.75 0.55 2.72
C TRP A 171 -6.74 0.96 4.19
N MET A 172 -5.97 0.24 5.01
CA MET A 172 -5.78 0.50 6.43
C MET A 172 -4.30 0.70 6.72
N LEU A 173 -3.91 1.88 7.20
CA LEU A 173 -2.54 2.14 7.61
C LEU A 173 -2.26 1.52 8.98
N THR A 174 -1.18 0.77 9.09
CA THR A 174 -0.74 0.13 10.33
C THR A 174 0.65 0.60 10.74
N VAL A 175 0.88 0.60 12.04
CA VAL A 175 2.20 0.69 12.67
C VAL A 175 2.67 -0.71 12.96
N VAL A 176 3.85 -1.05 12.44
CA VAL A 176 4.52 -2.32 12.68
C VAL A 176 5.59 -2.10 13.72
N GLY A 177 5.66 -2.99 14.71
CA GLY A 177 6.64 -2.91 15.76
C GLY A 177 6.74 -4.20 16.56
N LYS A 178 7.36 -4.10 17.73
CA LYS A 178 7.57 -5.23 18.64
C LYS A 178 7.33 -4.82 20.09
N ARG A 179 6.96 -5.80 20.92
CA ARG A 179 6.93 -5.62 22.37
C ARG A 179 8.30 -5.82 22.98
N VAL A 180 8.71 -4.88 23.82
CA VAL A 180 9.90 -4.99 24.68
C VAL A 180 9.42 -4.75 26.11
N GLY A 181 9.17 -5.84 26.84
CA GLY A 181 8.50 -5.78 28.15
C GLY A 181 7.08 -5.22 28.02
N PRO A 182 6.69 -4.19 28.79
CA PRO A 182 5.36 -3.57 28.69
C PRO A 182 5.25 -2.54 27.56
N LEU A 183 6.36 -2.22 26.88
CA LEU A 183 6.41 -1.17 25.88
C LEU A 183 6.26 -1.73 24.46
N PHE A 184 5.50 -1.03 23.64
CA PHE A 184 5.47 -1.24 22.19
C PHE A 184 6.43 -0.27 21.53
N ILE A 185 7.39 -0.81 20.78
CA ILE A 185 8.36 -0.04 20.03
C ILE A 185 7.96 -0.08 18.55
N ALA A 186 7.45 1.04 18.05
CA ALA A 186 7.14 1.20 16.63
C ALA A 186 8.42 1.23 15.80
N GLU A 187 8.42 0.53 14.67
CA GLU A 187 9.59 0.40 13.79
C GLU A 187 9.34 0.98 12.39
N ARG A 188 8.13 0.77 11.84
CA ARG A 188 7.76 1.22 10.49
C ARG A 188 6.24 1.28 10.30
N LEU A 189 5.82 1.76 9.14
CA LEU A 189 4.42 1.75 8.71
C LEU A 189 4.23 0.74 7.57
N ALA A 190 3.08 0.08 7.54
CA ALA A 190 2.67 -0.79 6.44
C ALA A 190 1.15 -0.67 6.19
N TRP A 191 0.75 -0.75 4.93
CA TRP A 191 -0.65 -0.74 4.52
C TRP A 191 -1.19 -2.17 4.45
N PHE A 192 -2.30 -2.40 5.15
CA PHE A 192 -3.06 -3.64 5.08
C PHE A 192 -4.36 -3.42 4.31
N MET A 193 -4.73 -4.38 3.47
CA MET A 193 -5.94 -4.33 2.65
C MET A 193 -6.89 -5.46 3.05
N PRO A 194 -7.73 -5.27 4.08
CA PRO A 194 -8.63 -6.32 4.58
C PRO A 194 -9.70 -6.74 3.57
N TYR A 195 -10.05 -5.85 2.63
CA TYR A 195 -11.05 -6.10 1.59
C TYR A 195 -10.54 -5.59 0.25
N LEU A 196 -10.55 -6.47 -0.75
CA LEU A 196 -9.99 -6.22 -2.07
C LEU A 196 -10.75 -7.04 -3.12
N TYR A 197 -11.29 -6.35 -4.11
CA TYR A 197 -12.08 -6.95 -5.20
C TYR A 197 -11.41 -6.63 -6.53
N VAL A 198 -11.41 -7.58 -7.46
CA VAL A 198 -10.83 -7.43 -8.80
C VAL A 198 -11.71 -8.05 -9.89
N ASN A 199 -11.55 -7.64 -11.15
CA ASN A 199 -12.41 -8.08 -12.25
C ASN A 199 -11.88 -9.28 -13.06
N ASN A 200 -10.64 -9.74 -12.83
CA ASN A 200 -10.00 -10.75 -13.67
C ASN A 200 -9.29 -11.84 -12.86
N SER A 201 -9.23 -13.04 -13.43
CA SER A 201 -8.71 -14.22 -12.74
C SER A 201 -7.18 -14.28 -12.62
N PRO A 202 -6.33 -13.90 -13.62
CA PRO A 202 -4.89 -13.87 -13.41
C PRO A 202 -4.47 -12.91 -12.31
N ILE A 203 -5.17 -11.77 -12.22
CA ILE A 203 -4.98 -10.76 -11.18
C ILE A 203 -5.35 -11.31 -9.80
N LEU A 204 -6.52 -11.97 -9.70
CA LEU A 204 -7.00 -12.64 -8.50
C LEU A 204 -5.99 -13.71 -8.03
N VAL A 205 -5.65 -14.63 -8.92
CA VAL A 205 -4.84 -15.81 -8.63
C VAL A 205 -3.42 -15.39 -8.26
N SER A 206 -2.77 -14.57 -9.08
CA SER A 206 -1.43 -14.05 -8.81
C SER A 206 -1.36 -13.31 -7.47
N GLY A 207 -2.33 -12.42 -7.20
CA GLY A 207 -2.35 -11.67 -5.95
C GLY A 207 -2.48 -12.57 -4.71
N ARG A 208 -3.31 -13.62 -4.78
CA ARG A 208 -3.51 -14.57 -3.68
C ARG A 208 -2.34 -15.53 -3.50
N GLU A 209 -1.86 -16.11 -4.59
CA GLU A 209 -0.88 -17.21 -4.56
C GLU A 209 0.57 -16.72 -4.46
N VAL A 210 0.89 -15.53 -4.96
CA VAL A 210 2.24 -14.96 -4.88
C VAL A 210 2.36 -14.13 -3.60
N TYR A 211 1.48 -13.14 -3.44
CA TYR A 211 1.59 -12.12 -2.40
C TYR A 211 0.69 -12.35 -1.19
N GLY A 212 -0.35 -13.17 -1.27
CA GLY A 212 -1.28 -13.39 -0.14
C GLY A 212 -2.35 -12.32 0.02
N PHE A 213 -2.65 -11.53 -1.02
CA PHE A 213 -3.78 -10.61 -0.98
C PHE A 213 -5.10 -11.36 -0.87
N PHE A 214 -6.06 -10.82 -0.10
CA PHE A 214 -7.40 -11.40 0.04
C PHE A 214 -8.34 -11.01 -1.12
N LYS A 215 -7.83 -11.09 -2.36
CA LYS A 215 -8.60 -10.73 -3.57
C LYS A 215 -9.85 -11.63 -3.68
N GLN A 216 -10.95 -11.01 -4.08
CA GLN A 216 -12.21 -11.63 -4.49
C GLN A 216 -12.57 -11.15 -5.90
N LEU A 217 -13.38 -11.90 -6.66
CA LEU A 217 -13.87 -11.46 -7.96
C LEU A 217 -15.06 -10.51 -7.80
N GLY A 218 -15.16 -9.50 -8.67
CA GLY A 218 -16.31 -8.64 -8.78
C GLY A 218 -16.47 -8.05 -10.17
N THR A 219 -17.58 -7.37 -10.39
CA THR A 219 -17.83 -6.53 -11.57
C THR A 219 -18.01 -5.09 -11.12
N PHE A 220 -17.52 -4.16 -11.94
CA PHE A 220 -17.36 -2.77 -11.51
C PHE A 220 -18.09 -1.81 -12.44
N GLN A 221 -18.45 -0.67 -11.86
CA GLN A 221 -18.74 0.54 -12.61
C GLN A 221 -17.77 1.60 -12.10
N ILE A 222 -16.81 2.00 -12.93
CA ILE A 222 -15.82 3.04 -12.60
C ILE A 222 -15.78 4.03 -13.78
N PRO A 223 -16.00 5.33 -13.53
CA PRO A 223 -15.94 6.35 -14.58
C PRO A 223 -14.52 6.50 -15.13
N ASP A 224 -14.42 6.95 -16.38
CA ASP A 224 -13.15 7.43 -16.93
C ASP A 224 -12.84 8.85 -16.41
N LEU A 225 -11.58 9.30 -16.51
CA LEU A 225 -11.15 10.61 -15.96
C LEU A 225 -11.87 11.82 -16.57
N ASN A 226 -12.41 11.67 -17.78
CA ASN A 226 -13.18 12.70 -18.46
C ASN A 226 -14.67 12.70 -18.07
N GLN A 227 -15.08 11.79 -17.19
CA GLN A 227 -16.44 11.70 -16.67
C GLN A 227 -16.48 12.16 -15.21
N GLU A 228 -17.59 12.80 -14.85
CA GLU A 228 -17.86 13.13 -13.45
C GLU A 228 -18.17 11.85 -12.66
N PRO A 229 -17.64 11.69 -11.43
CA PRO A 229 -17.77 10.45 -10.66
C PRO A 229 -19.13 10.33 -9.97
N GLU A 230 -20.22 10.31 -10.73
CA GLU A 230 -21.59 10.28 -10.19
C GLU A 230 -21.89 9.00 -9.40
N LEU A 231 -21.37 7.86 -9.87
CA LEU A 231 -21.60 6.56 -9.27
C LEU A 231 -20.43 5.62 -9.55
N LEU A 232 -19.92 4.99 -8.48
CA LEU A 232 -18.96 3.89 -8.55
C LEU A 232 -19.52 2.68 -7.83
N THR A 233 -19.36 1.48 -8.38
CA THR A 233 -20.01 0.29 -7.81
C THR A 233 -19.15 -0.96 -7.87
N VAL A 234 -19.41 -1.88 -6.94
CA VAL A 234 -18.90 -3.25 -6.95
C VAL A 234 -20.06 -4.21 -6.76
N ASP A 235 -20.25 -5.11 -7.71
CA ASP A 235 -21.08 -6.30 -7.57
C ASP A 235 -20.15 -7.52 -7.40
N THR A 236 -20.51 -8.45 -6.52
CA THR A 236 -19.69 -9.66 -6.25
C THR A 236 -20.56 -10.81 -5.78
N LEU A 237 -19.98 -12.01 -5.76
CA LEU A 237 -20.62 -13.21 -5.24
C LEU A 237 -20.77 -13.10 -3.72
N VAL A 238 -22.01 -13.20 -3.24
CA VAL A 238 -22.34 -13.04 -1.82
C VAL A 238 -23.33 -14.09 -1.34
N PHE A 239 -23.34 -14.31 -0.02
CA PHE A 239 -24.38 -15.04 0.70
C PHE A 239 -25.11 -14.06 1.61
N LYS A 240 -26.42 -13.86 1.39
CA LYS A 240 -27.27 -13.00 2.24
C LYS A 240 -27.21 -13.46 3.70
N ASP A 241 -27.49 -14.73 3.91
CA ASP A 241 -27.47 -15.40 5.20
C ASP A 241 -26.69 -16.71 5.10
N PHE A 242 -26.08 -17.15 6.19
CA PHE A 242 -25.45 -18.47 6.24
C PHE A 242 -26.42 -19.53 6.75
N SER A 243 -26.74 -20.49 5.88
CA SER A 243 -27.49 -21.70 6.21
C SER A 243 -27.08 -22.82 5.24
N PRO A 244 -27.31 -24.11 5.59
CA PRO A 244 -27.04 -25.22 4.67
C PRO A 244 -27.79 -25.14 3.32
N THR A 245 -28.84 -24.33 3.23
CA THR A 245 -29.67 -24.15 2.03
C THR A 245 -29.44 -22.83 1.31
N SER A 246 -28.62 -21.93 1.86
CA SER A 246 -28.33 -20.64 1.25
C SER A 246 -27.58 -20.83 -0.05
N LYS A 247 -28.04 -20.18 -1.11
CA LYS A 247 -27.34 -20.11 -2.40
C LYS A 247 -26.62 -18.78 -2.49
N SER A 248 -25.42 -18.81 -3.07
CA SER A 248 -24.73 -17.59 -3.45
C SER A 248 -25.47 -16.90 -4.59
N ILE A 249 -25.40 -15.56 -4.60
CA ILE A 249 -25.91 -14.72 -5.68
C ILE A 249 -24.84 -13.69 -6.04
N ASP A 250 -24.82 -13.24 -7.28
CA ASP A 250 -24.11 -12.03 -7.64
C ASP A 250 -25.00 -10.83 -7.29
N ALA A 251 -24.50 -9.93 -6.45
CA ALA A 251 -25.26 -8.77 -6.01
C ALA A 251 -24.36 -7.55 -5.76
N ARG A 252 -24.98 -6.37 -5.84
CA ARG A 252 -24.36 -5.10 -5.48
C ARG A 252 -23.90 -5.13 -4.03
N LEU A 253 -22.61 -4.95 -3.79
CA LEU A 253 -22.03 -4.86 -2.45
C LEU A 253 -21.75 -3.41 -2.05
N LEU A 254 -21.08 -2.65 -2.92
CA LEU A 254 -20.63 -1.29 -2.65
C LEU A 254 -21.18 -0.31 -3.68
N GLU A 255 -21.58 0.88 -3.22
CA GLU A 255 -21.90 2.03 -4.08
C GLU A 255 -21.27 3.28 -3.48
N VAL A 256 -20.46 4.03 -4.23
CA VAL A 256 -20.11 5.41 -3.88
C VAL A 256 -20.86 6.33 -4.82
N LYS A 257 -21.74 7.17 -4.27
CA LYS A 257 -22.60 8.06 -5.02
C LYS A 257 -22.30 9.51 -4.68
N ARG A 258 -22.22 10.38 -5.69
CA ARG A 258 -22.25 11.83 -5.49
C ARG A 258 -23.66 12.25 -5.09
N ILE A 259 -23.81 12.83 -3.90
CA ILE A 259 -25.12 13.22 -3.35
C ILE A 259 -25.39 14.72 -3.48
N SER A 260 -24.35 15.53 -3.64
CA SER A 260 -24.48 16.94 -3.99
C SER A 260 -23.23 17.44 -4.71
N THR A 261 -23.44 18.34 -5.67
CA THR A 261 -22.39 19.15 -6.27
C THR A 261 -22.11 20.35 -5.35
N GLY A 262 -20.87 20.51 -4.89
CA GLY A 262 -20.51 21.69 -4.10
C GLY A 262 -20.22 22.92 -4.95
N GLU A 263 -20.23 24.10 -4.31
CA GLU A 263 -19.74 25.31 -4.96
C GLU A 263 -18.26 25.19 -5.32
N LYS A 264 -17.87 25.79 -6.45
CA LYS A 264 -16.45 25.90 -6.83
C LYS A 264 -15.75 26.73 -5.77
N HIS A 265 -14.87 26.09 -5.00
CA HIS A 265 -14.07 26.78 -4.01
C HIS A 265 -12.59 26.54 -4.27
N GLU A 266 -11.77 27.55 -3.96
CA GLU A 266 -10.32 27.61 -4.22
C GLU A 266 -9.50 26.42 -3.69
N ALA A 267 -9.99 25.66 -2.70
CA ALA A 267 -9.31 24.44 -2.24
C ALA A 267 -9.60 23.20 -3.11
N ILE A 268 -10.60 23.25 -4.00
CA ILE A 268 -10.75 22.28 -5.11
C ILE A 268 -9.59 22.55 -6.07
N LYS A 269 -8.61 21.66 -6.04
CA LYS A 269 -7.37 21.79 -6.80
C LYS A 269 -7.17 20.60 -7.72
N THR A 270 -6.64 20.88 -8.89
CA THR A 270 -5.87 19.89 -9.65
C THR A 270 -4.43 19.92 -9.17
N TRP A 271 -3.77 18.78 -9.24
CA TRP A 271 -2.37 18.63 -8.86
C TRP A 271 -1.60 18.08 -10.04
N ASP A 272 -0.51 18.74 -10.39
CA ASP A 272 0.36 18.31 -11.49
C ASP A 272 1.51 17.44 -10.98
N THR A 273 1.83 17.55 -9.68
CA THR A 273 2.89 16.76 -9.02
C THR A 273 2.34 15.91 -7.88
N PHE A 274 3.03 14.79 -7.61
CA PHE A 274 2.68 13.89 -6.52
C PHE A 274 2.85 14.57 -5.16
N GLU A 275 3.90 15.38 -5.03
CA GLU A 275 4.22 16.12 -3.82
C GLU A 275 3.12 17.13 -3.45
N GLU A 276 2.56 17.84 -4.43
CA GLU A 276 1.41 18.74 -4.22
C GLU A 276 0.17 17.97 -3.76
N ALA A 277 -0.14 16.85 -4.42
CA ALA A 277 -1.30 16.03 -4.09
C ALA A 277 -1.22 15.49 -2.67
N VAL A 278 -0.09 14.87 -2.30
CA VAL A 278 0.11 14.28 -0.98
C VAL A 278 0.11 15.35 0.12
N ARG A 279 0.76 16.51 -0.10
CA ARG A 279 0.73 17.63 0.86
C ARG A 279 -0.69 18.12 1.09
N ALA A 280 -1.45 18.32 0.02
CA ALA A 280 -2.85 18.76 0.13
C ALA A 280 -3.70 17.75 0.89
N ILE A 281 -3.61 16.46 0.56
CA ILE A 281 -4.39 15.39 1.22
C ILE A 281 -4.03 15.28 2.71
N ALA A 282 -2.74 15.27 3.05
CA ALA A 282 -2.29 15.17 4.43
C ALA A 282 -2.76 16.36 5.27
N SER A 283 -2.70 17.58 4.73
CA SER A 283 -3.12 18.80 5.42
C SER A 283 -4.64 18.88 5.62
N LEU A 284 -5.42 18.21 4.78
CA LEU A 284 -6.88 18.11 4.97
C LEU A 284 -7.24 17.07 6.04
N LEU A 285 -6.51 15.96 6.12
CA LEU A 285 -6.84 14.87 7.04
C LEU A 285 -6.29 15.06 8.46
N PHE A 286 -5.16 15.77 8.60
CA PHE A 286 -4.41 15.87 9.85
C PHE A 286 -3.95 17.29 10.15
N ASP A 287 -4.07 17.69 11.41
CA ASP A 287 -3.48 18.93 11.91
C ASP A 287 -1.94 18.81 11.84
N ASN A 288 -1.29 19.82 11.26
CA ASN A 288 0.16 19.87 11.02
C ASN A 288 0.76 18.72 10.18
N ASN A 289 -0.06 17.89 9.51
CA ASN A 289 0.37 16.66 8.80
C ASN A 289 0.93 15.56 9.72
N GLU A 290 0.61 15.61 11.02
CA GLU A 290 1.13 14.67 12.01
C GLU A 290 0.06 13.68 12.45
N ILE A 291 0.47 12.44 12.72
CA ILE A 291 -0.34 11.43 13.41
C ILE A 291 0.35 11.00 14.70
N ILE A 292 -0.44 10.77 15.75
CA ILE A 292 0.08 10.24 17.02
C ILE A 292 0.12 8.72 16.89
N LEU A 293 1.32 8.16 16.75
CA LEU A 293 1.47 6.72 16.63
C LEU A 293 1.25 6.03 18.00
N PRO A 294 0.44 4.96 18.05
CA PRO A 294 0.29 4.16 19.26
C PRO A 294 1.65 3.69 19.80
N GLY A 295 1.89 3.92 21.10
CA GLY A 295 3.10 3.50 21.81
C GLY A 295 4.30 4.45 21.77
N LEU A 296 4.35 5.39 20.81
CA LEU A 296 5.37 6.46 20.80
C LEU A 296 4.93 7.69 21.58
N GLN A 297 3.63 8.00 21.62
CA GLN A 297 3.08 9.28 22.12
C GLN A 297 3.76 10.53 21.51
N LEU A 298 4.48 10.36 20.40
CA LEU A 298 5.18 11.41 19.67
C LEU A 298 4.52 11.58 18.30
N PRO A 299 4.47 12.83 17.78
CA PRO A 299 3.98 13.08 16.45
C PRO A 299 4.90 12.42 15.41
N PHE A 300 4.30 11.72 14.45
CA PHE A 300 4.99 11.18 13.28
C PHE A 300 4.61 11.99 12.04
N ASN A 301 5.62 12.43 11.30
CA ASN A 301 5.43 13.18 10.06
C ASN A 301 5.02 12.23 8.93
N LEU A 302 3.70 12.04 8.78
CA LEU A 302 3.12 11.17 7.75
C LEU A 302 3.45 11.67 6.33
N LEU A 303 3.59 12.98 6.17
CA LEU A 303 3.91 13.59 4.88
C LEU A 303 5.30 13.18 4.39
N GLU A 304 6.33 13.24 5.22
CA GLU A 304 7.68 12.77 4.86
C GLU A 304 7.69 11.30 4.45
N TYR A 305 6.93 10.47 5.16
CA TYR A 305 6.75 9.06 4.80
C TYR A 305 6.11 8.88 3.42
N LEU A 306 5.02 9.59 3.14
CA LEU A 306 4.33 9.49 1.84
C LEU A 306 5.19 10.03 0.68
N LEU A 307 5.99 11.07 0.93
CA LEU A 307 6.92 11.64 -0.06
C LEU A 307 8.05 10.68 -0.46
N ALA A 308 8.29 9.61 0.31
CA ALA A 308 9.26 8.58 -0.06
C ALA A 308 8.85 7.76 -1.29
N LYS A 309 7.61 7.91 -1.80
CA LYS A 309 7.09 7.24 -3.02
C LYS A 309 7.11 5.70 -2.96
N ILE A 310 7.32 5.15 -1.77
CA ILE A 310 7.27 3.72 -1.48
C ILE A 310 6.17 3.51 -0.46
N VAL A 311 5.23 2.63 -0.79
CA VAL A 311 4.09 2.24 0.03
C VAL A 311 4.28 0.77 0.40
N PRO A 312 4.88 0.47 1.57
CA PRO A 312 4.99 -0.89 2.09
C PRO A 312 3.60 -1.48 2.30
N LEU A 313 3.35 -2.65 1.74
CA LEU A 313 2.14 -3.44 1.92
C LEU A 313 2.44 -4.60 2.86
N VAL A 314 1.46 -5.02 3.66
CA VAL A 314 1.52 -6.27 4.43
C VAL A 314 0.31 -7.14 4.10
N THR A 315 0.53 -8.45 4.03
CA THR A 315 -0.51 -9.45 3.75
C THR A 315 -0.26 -10.72 4.57
N LEU A 316 -1.33 -11.49 4.81
CA LEU A 316 -1.25 -12.85 5.35
C LEU A 316 -1.48 -13.86 4.22
N LYS A 317 -0.38 -14.41 3.70
CA LYS A 317 -0.41 -15.47 2.71
C LYS A 317 -0.68 -16.81 3.39
N GLN A 318 -1.76 -17.49 3.00
CA GLN A 318 -2.07 -18.81 3.54
C GLN A 318 -2.74 -19.72 2.52
N ILE A 319 -2.42 -21.01 2.58
CA ILE A 319 -3.01 -22.07 1.76
C ILE A 319 -3.55 -23.15 2.69
N ARG A 320 -4.79 -23.56 2.45
CA ARG A 320 -5.49 -24.57 3.25
C ARG A 320 -4.85 -25.95 3.01
N ASP A 321 -4.67 -26.70 4.10
CA ASP A 321 -4.22 -28.09 4.03
C ASP A 321 -5.35 -29.00 3.48
N VAL A 322 -4.97 -29.96 2.64
CA VAL A 322 -5.92 -30.93 2.06
C VAL A 322 -6.23 -32.07 3.02
N GLU A 323 -5.28 -32.47 3.88
CA GLU A 323 -5.48 -33.56 4.85
C GLU A 323 -6.36 -33.11 6.02
N ASN A 324 -6.16 -31.88 6.48
CA ASN A 324 -7.02 -31.23 7.45
C ASN A 324 -7.40 -29.83 6.98
N SER A 325 -8.56 -29.73 6.34
CA SER A 325 -9.09 -28.47 5.80
C SER A 325 -9.31 -27.37 6.84
N LYS A 326 -9.21 -27.63 8.14
CA LYS A 326 -9.24 -26.60 9.19
C LYS A 326 -7.86 -25.96 9.46
N LYS A 327 -6.79 -26.49 8.87
CA LYS A 327 -5.42 -25.99 9.02
C LYS A 327 -4.90 -25.37 7.73
N ALA A 328 -3.80 -24.64 7.83
CA ALA A 328 -3.04 -24.13 6.70
C ALA A 328 -1.77 -24.97 6.51
N CYS A 329 -1.51 -25.45 5.28
CA CYS A 329 -0.25 -26.11 4.93
C CYS A 329 0.87 -25.09 4.61
N TYR A 330 0.50 -23.83 4.43
CA TYR A 330 1.41 -22.70 4.34
C TYR A 330 0.76 -21.48 5.01
N GLN A 331 1.50 -20.75 5.84
CA GLN A 331 1.05 -19.50 6.43
C GLN A 331 2.25 -18.57 6.70
N ALA A 332 2.19 -17.35 6.18
CA ALA A 332 3.26 -16.36 6.30
C ALA A 332 2.72 -14.93 6.25
N LEU A 333 3.44 -14.01 6.91
CA LEU A 333 3.29 -12.57 6.68
C LEU A 333 4.29 -12.14 5.61
N ILE A 334 3.78 -11.48 4.58
CA ILE A 334 4.56 -10.99 3.45
C ILE A 334 4.50 -9.47 3.44
N GLU A 335 5.67 -8.82 3.34
CA GLU A 335 5.77 -7.39 3.09
C GLU A 335 6.27 -7.13 1.67
N SER A 336 5.56 -6.26 0.93
CA SER A 336 5.87 -5.99 -0.48
C SER A 336 5.82 -4.48 -0.75
N PRO A 337 6.86 -3.88 -1.35
CA PRO A 337 6.81 -2.47 -1.68
C PRO A 337 6.00 -2.21 -2.93
N MET A 338 5.03 -1.30 -2.84
CA MET A 338 4.45 -0.62 -3.99
C MET A 338 5.23 0.68 -4.24
N GLN A 339 5.87 0.80 -5.40
CA GLN A 339 6.74 1.93 -5.73
C GLN A 339 6.18 2.76 -6.88
N LEU A 340 5.82 4.02 -6.59
CA LEU A 340 5.38 4.99 -7.60
C LEU A 340 6.48 5.18 -8.66
N GLN A 341 6.09 5.18 -9.93
CA GLN A 341 6.98 5.43 -11.06
C GLN A 341 6.73 6.82 -11.64
N THR A 342 5.58 6.99 -12.29
CA THR A 342 5.22 8.22 -12.99
C THR A 342 3.92 8.75 -12.42
N PHE A 343 3.85 10.05 -12.15
CA PHE A 343 2.61 10.73 -11.76
C PHE A 343 2.14 11.62 -12.90
N TYR A 344 0.88 11.48 -13.29
CA TYR A 344 0.29 12.22 -14.41
C TYR A 344 -0.64 13.35 -13.95
N GLY A 345 -1.15 13.27 -12.72
CA GLY A 345 -1.96 14.32 -12.14
C GLY A 345 -2.95 13.81 -11.11
N GLY A 346 -3.68 14.72 -10.48
CA GLY A 346 -4.79 14.40 -9.61
C GLY A 346 -5.77 15.57 -9.46
N LYS A 347 -6.91 15.29 -8.82
CA LYS A 347 -7.96 16.28 -8.57
C LYS A 347 -8.64 16.00 -7.25
N LEU A 348 -8.82 17.03 -6.43
CA LEU A 348 -9.74 17.00 -5.29
C LEU A 348 -11.18 17.15 -5.78
N PHE A 349 -12.10 16.31 -5.34
CA PHE A 349 -13.53 16.48 -5.57
C PHE A 349 -14.18 17.27 -4.44
N GLY A 350 -13.89 16.90 -3.18
CA GLY A 350 -14.48 17.55 -2.02
C GLY A 350 -13.92 17.03 -0.70
N PHE A 351 -14.18 17.77 0.38
CA PHE A 351 -13.74 17.47 1.73
C PHE A 351 -14.74 17.98 2.77
N ASN A 352 -15.20 17.13 3.70
CA ASN A 352 -16.27 17.44 4.65
C ASN A 352 -17.49 18.05 3.95
N ASN A 353 -17.80 19.32 4.25
CA ASN A 353 -18.97 20.04 3.71
C ASN A 353 -18.62 20.90 2.48
N PHE A 354 -17.46 20.67 1.89
CA PHE A 354 -16.90 21.49 0.82
C PHE A 354 -16.75 20.69 -0.46
N GLY A 355 -17.00 21.33 -1.61
CA GLY A 355 -16.95 20.68 -2.91
C GLY A 355 -17.97 19.55 -3.00
N ASP A 356 -17.68 18.56 -3.82
CA ASP A 356 -18.60 17.45 -4.02
C ASP A 356 -18.74 16.58 -2.76
N GLN A 357 -19.98 16.26 -2.42
CA GLN A 357 -20.28 15.37 -1.32
C GLN A 357 -20.59 13.98 -1.86
N PHE A 358 -19.97 12.98 -1.24
CA PHE A 358 -20.16 11.59 -1.58
C PHE A 358 -20.71 10.82 -0.39
N GLN A 359 -21.43 9.75 -0.71
CA GLN A 359 -21.93 8.78 0.26
C GLN A 359 -21.53 7.39 -0.20
N LEU A 360 -20.94 6.62 0.72
CA LEU A 360 -20.69 5.20 0.55
C LEU A 360 -21.90 4.43 1.08
N LYS A 361 -22.51 3.61 0.24
CA LYS A 361 -23.50 2.62 0.63
C LYS A 361 -22.87 1.23 0.61
N ILE A 362 -23.08 0.47 1.68
CA ILE A 362 -22.67 -0.94 1.79
C ILE A 362 -23.91 -1.78 2.03
N ASN A 363 -24.20 -2.72 1.14
CA ASN A 363 -25.27 -3.69 1.31
C ASN A 363 -24.81 -4.82 2.25
N ASN A 364 -25.67 -5.20 3.19
CA ASN A 364 -25.33 -6.17 4.24
C ASN A 364 -25.51 -7.60 3.73
N PHE A 365 -24.41 -8.35 3.68
CA PHE A 365 -24.38 -9.78 3.39
C PHE A 365 -23.54 -10.49 4.45
N ALA A 366 -23.99 -11.65 4.93
CA ALA A 366 -23.26 -12.43 5.94
C ALA A 366 -21.84 -12.81 5.48
N SER A 367 -21.63 -12.99 4.17
CA SER A 367 -20.31 -13.27 3.59
C SER A 367 -19.37 -12.07 3.47
N GLN A 368 -19.86 -10.85 3.70
CA GLN A 368 -19.09 -9.61 3.56
C GLN A 368 -19.24 -8.73 4.81
N PRO A 369 -18.64 -9.10 5.96
CA PRO A 369 -18.80 -8.40 7.24
C PRO A 369 -18.04 -7.07 7.33
N ILE A 370 -17.93 -6.31 6.22
CA ILE A 370 -17.14 -5.08 6.09
C ILE A 370 -17.51 -4.07 7.18
N VAL A 371 -18.81 -3.82 7.37
CA VAL A 371 -19.31 -2.85 8.36
C VAL A 371 -18.88 -3.24 9.77
N GLN A 372 -18.99 -4.54 10.09
CA GLN A 372 -18.67 -5.07 11.41
C GLN A 372 -17.16 -5.00 11.69
N ASP A 373 -16.37 -5.51 10.75
CA ASP A 373 -14.91 -5.62 10.86
C ASP A 373 -14.22 -4.25 10.86
N LEU A 374 -14.68 -3.32 10.03
CA LEU A 374 -14.06 -1.99 9.91
C LEU A 374 -14.65 -0.97 10.89
N GLY A 375 -15.72 -1.35 11.59
CA GLY A 375 -16.39 -0.49 12.58
C GLY A 375 -17.10 0.71 11.97
N LEU A 376 -17.67 0.56 10.78
CA LEU A 376 -18.32 1.62 10.01
C LEU A 376 -19.75 1.86 10.48
N TYR A 377 -19.98 2.08 11.78
CA TYR A 377 -21.34 2.08 12.35
C TYR A 377 -22.05 3.45 12.31
N LYS A 378 -21.40 4.53 11.87
CA LYS A 378 -22.06 5.85 11.78
C LYS A 378 -23.19 5.76 10.76
N GLY A 379 -24.44 5.84 11.23
CA GLY A 379 -25.65 5.67 10.41
C GLY A 379 -26.21 4.24 10.37
N TYR A 380 -25.65 3.29 11.11
CA TYR A 380 -26.16 1.92 11.19
C TYR A 380 -27.46 1.86 12.01
N SER A 381 -28.49 1.22 11.46
CA SER A 381 -29.66 0.77 12.22
C SER A 381 -29.67 -0.76 12.23
N PRO A 382 -29.77 -1.41 13.41
CA PRO A 382 -29.85 -2.86 13.49
C PRO A 382 -30.98 -3.42 12.60
N GLY A 383 -30.65 -4.41 11.77
CA GLY A 383 -31.61 -5.05 10.85
C GLY A 383 -31.77 -4.37 9.48
N SER A 384 -31.08 -3.26 9.21
CA SER A 384 -31.08 -2.65 7.88
C SER A 384 -30.41 -3.55 6.84
N GLU A 385 -30.95 -3.59 5.61
CA GLU A 385 -30.35 -4.31 4.47
C GLU A 385 -29.09 -3.62 3.92
N SER A 386 -28.88 -2.34 4.25
CA SER A 386 -27.70 -1.59 3.86
C SER A 386 -27.41 -0.47 4.86
N ILE A 387 -26.20 0.07 4.82
CA ILE A 387 -25.80 1.26 5.56
C ILE A 387 -25.29 2.34 4.60
N ASN A 388 -25.60 3.60 4.92
CA ASN A 388 -25.07 4.78 4.23
C ASN A 388 -24.08 5.50 5.14
N ILE A 389 -22.85 5.68 4.66
CA ILE A 389 -21.71 6.24 5.38
C ILE A 389 -21.29 7.53 4.66
N PRO A 390 -21.19 8.67 5.37
CA PRO A 390 -20.69 9.90 4.78
C PRO A 390 -19.20 9.75 4.42
N VAL A 391 -18.84 10.20 3.22
CA VAL A 391 -17.43 10.28 2.80
C VAL A 391 -16.84 11.61 3.27
N LYS A 392 -15.67 11.53 3.90
CA LYS A 392 -14.96 12.69 4.43
C LYS A 392 -14.15 13.44 3.37
N LEU A 393 -13.52 12.71 2.46
CA LEU A 393 -12.63 13.26 1.44
C LEU A 393 -12.81 12.44 0.16
N GLY A 394 -12.97 13.10 -0.99
CA GLY A 394 -13.01 12.45 -2.30
C GLY A 394 -11.97 13.07 -3.24
N PHE A 395 -11.15 12.25 -3.89
CA PHE A 395 -10.16 12.70 -4.88
C PHE A 395 -9.87 11.62 -5.92
N VAL A 396 -9.18 12.00 -6.99
CA VAL A 396 -8.64 11.06 -7.99
C VAL A 396 -7.16 11.32 -8.24
N LEU A 397 -6.39 10.25 -8.44
CA LEU A 397 -4.99 10.29 -8.85
C LEU A 397 -4.79 9.48 -10.13
N ASN A 398 -3.85 9.91 -10.99
CA ASN A 398 -3.43 9.20 -12.19
C ASN A 398 -1.92 8.94 -12.14
N PHE A 399 -1.51 7.67 -12.14
CA PHE A 399 -0.10 7.30 -11.98
C PHE A 399 0.23 5.87 -12.44
N ASP A 400 1.53 5.61 -12.56
CA ASP A 400 2.13 4.28 -12.74
C ASP A 400 2.84 3.85 -11.46
N PHE A 401 2.89 2.55 -11.21
CA PHE A 401 3.65 1.99 -10.10
C PHE A 401 4.17 0.59 -10.42
N THR A 402 5.10 0.11 -9.60
CA THR A 402 5.53 -1.29 -9.62
C THR A 402 5.21 -1.94 -8.29
N LEU A 403 4.67 -3.15 -8.33
CA LEU A 403 4.61 -4.01 -7.15
C LEU A 403 5.87 -4.86 -7.16
N LYS A 404 6.79 -4.54 -6.25
CA LYS A 404 8.08 -5.22 -6.13
C LYS A 404 7.92 -6.59 -5.46
N ASP A 405 9.00 -7.35 -5.48
CA ASP A 405 9.07 -8.66 -4.85
C ASP A 405 8.68 -8.61 -3.36
N GLY A 406 7.87 -9.57 -2.95
CA GLY A 406 7.51 -9.75 -1.55
C GLY A 406 8.65 -10.36 -0.74
N LYS A 407 8.75 -9.96 0.53
CA LYS A 407 9.63 -10.55 1.53
C LYS A 407 8.80 -11.17 2.64
N THR A 408 9.09 -12.42 2.96
CA THR A 408 8.53 -13.07 4.14
C THR A 408 9.14 -12.43 5.39
N VAL A 409 8.31 -11.78 6.21
CA VAL A 409 8.74 -11.17 7.48
C VAL A 409 8.47 -12.08 8.68
N TRP A 410 7.53 -13.01 8.52
CA TRP A 410 7.27 -14.09 9.46
C TRP A 410 6.68 -15.28 8.71
N GLN A 411 6.96 -16.50 9.17
CA GLN A 411 6.36 -17.72 8.63
C GLN A 411 6.13 -18.75 9.74
N ALA A 412 4.97 -19.40 9.69
CA ALA A 412 4.69 -20.53 10.57
C ALA A 412 5.72 -21.66 10.34
N PRO A 413 6.17 -22.36 11.40
CA PRO A 413 7.03 -23.53 11.26
C PRO A 413 6.40 -24.56 10.31
N GLN A 414 7.18 -25.04 9.35
CA GLN A 414 6.79 -26.16 8.49
C GLN A 414 7.06 -27.47 9.23
N GLN A 415 6.13 -28.43 9.12
CA GLN A 415 6.28 -29.77 9.70
C GLN A 415 7.24 -30.64 8.91
#